data_AF-A0A7C6BDY5-F1
#
_entry.id   AF-A0A7C6BDY5-F1
#
_cell.length_a   1.000
_cell.length_b   1.000
_cell.length_c   1.000
_cell.angle_alpha   90.00
_cell.angle_beta   90.00
_cell.angle_gamma   90.00
#
_symmetry.space_group_name_H-M   'P 1'
#
loop_
_entity.id
_entity.type
_entity.pdbx_description
1 polymer ?
#
loop_
_entity_poly.entity_id
_entity_poly.type
_entity_poly.pdbx_seq_one_letter_code
_entity_poly.pdbx_strand_id
1 'polypeptide(L)'
;MKNSEIEIKLNEIHKQNYSLEQFDSELQKIKEEYVKDDNQEVAKQIWIYQTIIEIHKLIINAFNLLKAKDYYNGWCQLERIEITIGSLKKHFLYDKEQYKLWHIEKSVKNLQVIFPYRLFGSSELLKKKKKCSVCDKEISIRSNCGHIVGEIYNGEMCHRIVTDVEVLGMALVENPGNKFSVMFMSDEKTGEQIDQYNYDTVDYLFEHIENPYEFWDLEVSQRIGAKEDYGNVGRNEPCVCGSGKKFKKCCGLNIGKKYPHYEFIVRNPSSKTMITNTLKTK
;
A
#
# COMPACT_ATOMS: atom_id res chain seq x y z
N MET A 1 22.97 17.42 14.48
CA MET A 1 21.71 17.31 15.25
C MET A 1 21.86 16.13 16.21
N LYS A 2 21.49 16.25 17.48
CA LYS A 2 21.60 15.12 18.42
C LYS A 2 20.49 14.09 18.14
N ASN A 3 20.75 12.80 18.37
CA ASN A 3 19.73 11.75 18.16
C ASN A 3 18.40 12.04 18.87
N SER A 4 18.46 12.60 20.09
CA SER A 4 17.27 13.00 20.84
C SER A 4 16.41 14.06 20.12
N GLU A 5 17.02 14.99 19.40
CA GLU A 5 16.30 16.02 18.64
C GLU A 5 15.61 15.42 17.41
N ILE A 6 16.26 14.45 16.76
CA ILE A 6 15.70 13.69 15.63
C ILE A 6 14.47 12.91 16.08
N GLU A 7 14.58 12.17 17.19
CA GLU A 7 13.48 11.36 17.75
C GLU A 7 12.28 12.21 18.16
N ILE A 8 12.50 13.38 18.76
CA ILE A 8 11.43 14.33 19.10
C ILE A 8 10.70 14.78 17.83
N LYS A 9 11.45 15.20 16.80
CA LYS A 9 10.85 15.59 15.51
C LYS A 9 10.03 14.44 14.89
N LEU A 10 10.59 13.22 14.88
CA LEU A 10 9.91 12.04 14.34
C LEU A 10 8.65 11.66 15.11
N ASN A 11 8.64 11.80 16.44
CA ASN A 11 7.43 11.52 17.24
C ASN A 11 6.27 12.48 16.89
N GLU A 12 6.60 13.69 16.47
CA GLU A 12 5.64 14.70 16.02
C GLU A 12 5.42 14.73 14.51
N ILE A 13 5.94 13.77 13.74
CA ILE A 13 5.90 13.78 12.26
C ILE A 13 4.48 13.89 11.68
N HIS A 14 3.50 13.31 12.37
CA HIS A 14 2.08 13.35 12.00
C HIS A 14 1.48 14.76 12.05
N LYS A 15 2.09 15.69 12.80
CA LYS A 15 1.66 17.10 12.85
C LYS A 15 2.05 17.88 11.59
N GLN A 16 3.00 17.37 10.80
CA GLN A 16 3.48 17.99 9.56
C GLN A 16 3.95 19.45 9.73
N ASN A 17 4.53 19.79 10.89
CA ASN A 17 5.01 21.15 11.19
C ASN A 17 6.30 21.54 10.44
N TYR A 18 6.87 20.63 9.64
CA TYR A 18 8.12 20.81 8.91
C TYR A 18 8.08 19.99 7.61
N SER A 19 8.91 20.36 6.62
CA SER A 19 9.05 19.60 5.37
C SER A 19 9.82 18.30 5.60
N LEU A 20 9.24 17.18 5.16
CA LEU A 20 9.87 15.86 5.22
C LEU A 20 11.07 15.75 4.26
N GLU A 21 11.02 16.46 3.13
CA GLU A 21 12.08 16.50 2.13
C GLU A 21 13.32 17.22 2.67
N GLN A 22 13.11 18.36 3.32
CA GLN A 22 14.18 19.12 3.95
C GLN A 22 14.79 18.33 5.11
N PHE A 23 13.96 17.73 5.96
CA PHE A 23 14.44 16.94 7.09
C PHE A 23 15.24 15.71 6.64
N ASP A 24 14.76 14.99 5.63
CA ASP A 24 15.49 13.86 5.05
C ASP A 24 16.83 14.29 4.43
N SER A 25 16.86 15.45 3.76
CA SER A 25 18.09 16.02 3.21
C SER A 25 19.09 16.43 4.31
N GLU A 26 18.62 16.92 5.45
CA GLU A 26 19.47 17.20 6.62
C GLU A 26 20.07 15.91 7.19
N LEU A 27 19.26 14.85 7.34
CA LEU A 27 19.73 13.55 7.80
C LEU A 27 20.73 12.93 6.83
N GLN A 28 20.53 13.08 5.53
CA GLN A 28 21.46 12.58 4.51
C GLN A 28 22.85 13.21 4.66
N LYS A 29 22.94 14.53 4.88
CA LYS A 29 24.24 15.20 5.13
C LYS A 29 24.94 14.66 6.36
N ILE A 30 24.18 14.47 7.45
CA ILE A 30 24.71 13.90 8.70
C ILE A 30 25.18 12.46 8.47
N LYS A 31 24.43 11.65 7.71
CA LYS A 31 24.82 10.28 7.35
C LYS A 31 26.15 10.25 6.61
N GLU A 32 26.33 11.13 5.63
CA GLU A 32 27.57 11.23 4.84
C GLU A 32 28.79 11.63 5.68
N GLU A 33 28.62 12.47 6.70
CA GLU A 33 29.67 12.80 7.66
C GLU A 33 30.08 11.57 8.47
N TYR A 34 29.12 10.84 9.06
CA TYR A 34 29.42 9.65 9.85
C TYR A 34 29.98 8.48 9.03
N VAL A 35 29.60 8.36 7.76
CA VAL A 35 30.20 7.38 6.84
C VAL A 35 31.66 7.71 6.56
N LYS A 36 32.04 8.99 6.45
CA LYS A 36 33.44 9.41 6.31
C LYS A 36 34.26 9.12 7.55
N ASP A 37 33.64 9.24 8.72
CA ASP A 37 34.26 8.96 10.02
C ASP A 37 34.25 7.46 10.40
N ASP A 38 33.87 6.58 9.48
CA ASP A 38 33.79 5.12 9.66
C ASP A 38 32.84 4.69 10.82
N ASN A 39 31.86 5.53 11.16
CA ASN A 39 30.90 5.26 12.23
C ASN A 39 29.64 4.59 11.68
N GLN A 40 29.75 3.29 11.42
CA GLN A 40 28.69 2.50 10.80
C GLN A 40 27.40 2.40 11.64
N GLU A 41 27.51 2.33 12.98
CA GLU A 41 26.35 2.20 13.86
C GLU A 41 25.46 3.45 13.82
N VAL A 42 26.07 4.65 13.82
CA VAL A 42 25.31 5.89 13.71
C VAL A 42 24.75 6.06 12.28
N ALA A 43 25.51 5.70 11.25
CA ALA A 43 25.00 5.71 9.87
C ALA A 43 23.79 4.78 9.70
N LYS A 44 23.81 3.61 10.34
CA LYS A 44 22.69 2.66 10.39
C LYS A 44 21.49 3.26 11.11
N GLN A 45 21.70 3.94 12.23
CA GLN A 45 20.62 4.63 12.94
C GLN A 45 19.98 5.74 12.10
N ILE A 46 20.78 6.49 11.34
CA ILE A 46 20.24 7.52 10.44
C ILE A 46 19.44 6.90 9.31
N TRP A 47 19.88 5.78 8.74
CA TRP A 47 19.09 5.03 7.75
C TRP A 47 17.72 4.63 8.30
N ILE A 48 17.64 4.20 9.56
CA ILE A 48 16.37 3.89 10.23
C ILE A 48 15.46 5.12 10.25
N TYR A 49 15.98 6.28 10.63
CA TYR A 49 15.23 7.54 10.64
C TYR A 49 14.76 7.97 9.26
N GLN A 50 15.63 7.90 8.23
CA GLN A 50 15.27 8.20 6.85
C GLN A 50 14.18 7.23 6.34
N THR A 51 14.28 5.96 6.69
CA THR A 51 13.28 4.95 6.32
C THR A 51 11.91 5.23 6.95
N ILE A 52 11.89 5.71 8.20
CA ILE A 52 10.66 6.17 8.85
C ILE A 52 10.08 7.36 8.07
N ILE A 53 10.90 8.39 7.78
CA ILE A 53 10.45 9.55 7.00
C ILE A 53 9.88 9.12 5.64
N GLU A 54 10.53 8.19 4.96
CA GLU A 54 10.07 7.65 3.67
C GLU A 54 8.68 7.01 3.80
N ILE A 55 8.44 6.20 4.84
CA ILE A 55 7.10 5.64 5.11
C ILE A 55 6.04 6.75 5.25
N HIS A 56 6.39 7.84 5.92
CA HIS A 56 5.49 9.00 6.07
C HIS A 56 5.24 9.75 4.77
N LYS A 57 6.27 9.95 3.94
CA LYS A 57 6.11 10.53 2.58
C LYS A 57 5.20 9.65 1.74
N LEU A 58 5.40 8.34 1.77
CA LEU A 58 4.61 7.38 1.00
C LEU A 58 3.13 7.37 1.43
N ILE A 59 2.81 7.39 2.73
CA ILE A 59 1.40 7.38 3.17
C ILE A 59 0.68 8.70 2.85
N ILE A 60 1.38 9.83 2.96
CA ILE A 60 0.84 11.14 2.54
C ILE A 60 0.56 11.13 1.03
N ASN A 61 1.50 10.64 0.24
CA ASN A 61 1.34 10.53 -1.21
C ASN A 61 0.20 9.57 -1.58
N ALA A 62 0.15 8.38 -0.96
CA ALA A 62 -0.93 7.43 -1.15
C ALA A 62 -2.29 8.06 -0.86
N PHE A 63 -2.42 8.78 0.26
CA PHE A 63 -3.66 9.44 0.63
C PHE A 63 -4.09 10.49 -0.39
N ASN A 64 -3.17 11.33 -0.86
CA ASN A 64 -3.44 12.35 -1.87
C ASN A 64 -3.87 11.75 -3.22
N LEU A 65 -3.18 10.69 -3.67
CA LEU A 65 -3.53 9.97 -4.90
C LEU A 65 -4.92 9.36 -4.81
N LEU A 66 -5.26 8.74 -3.67
CA LEU A 66 -6.58 8.12 -3.46
C LEU A 66 -7.70 9.16 -3.33
N LYS A 67 -7.45 10.31 -2.69
CA LYS A 67 -8.36 11.47 -2.73
C LYS A 67 -8.59 11.99 -4.14
N ALA A 68 -7.54 11.98 -4.98
CA ALA A 68 -7.59 12.37 -6.38
C ALA A 68 -8.14 11.27 -7.31
N LYS A 69 -8.57 10.12 -6.76
CA LYS A 69 -9.07 8.95 -7.51
C LYS A 69 -8.03 8.32 -8.46
N ASP A 70 -6.74 8.52 -8.19
CA ASP A 70 -5.65 7.82 -8.86
C ASP A 70 -5.35 6.50 -8.11
N TYR A 71 -6.22 5.51 -8.32
CA TYR A 71 -6.25 4.29 -7.52
C TYR A 71 -5.04 3.39 -7.74
N TYR A 72 -4.57 3.25 -8.98
CA TYR A 72 -3.43 2.37 -9.28
C TYR A 72 -2.13 2.91 -8.69
N ASN A 73 -1.85 4.21 -8.88
CA ASN A 73 -0.66 4.80 -8.28
C ASN A 73 -0.75 4.82 -6.75
N GLY A 74 -1.94 5.10 -6.20
CA GLY A 74 -2.19 5.00 -4.76
C GLY A 74 -1.91 3.60 -4.22
N TRP A 75 -2.40 2.55 -4.89
CA TRP A 75 -2.11 1.15 -4.55
C TRP A 75 -0.61 0.82 -4.61
N CYS A 76 0.09 1.33 -5.61
CA CYS A 76 1.53 1.17 -5.71
C CYS A 76 2.26 1.81 -4.51
N GLN A 77 1.79 2.97 -4.02
CA GLN A 77 2.33 3.54 -2.78
C GLN A 77 2.05 2.62 -1.57
N LEU A 78 0.85 2.04 -1.46
CA LEU A 78 0.50 1.12 -0.37
C LEU A 78 1.42 -0.11 -0.32
N GLU A 79 1.67 -0.76 -1.47
CA GLU A 79 2.61 -1.88 -1.56
C GLU A 79 4.04 -1.45 -1.22
N ARG A 80 4.46 -0.26 -1.67
CA ARG A 80 5.78 0.29 -1.31
C ARG A 80 5.92 0.44 0.19
N ILE A 81 4.89 0.95 0.89
CA ILE A 81 4.90 1.09 2.35
C ILE A 81 5.09 -0.27 3.03
N GLU A 82 4.37 -1.30 2.60
CA GLU A 82 4.51 -2.66 3.16
C GLU A 82 5.93 -3.20 3.03
N ILE A 83 6.55 -3.03 1.85
CA ILE A 83 7.93 -3.44 1.58
C ILE A 83 8.91 -2.65 2.47
N THR A 84 8.71 -1.33 2.58
CA THR A 84 9.58 -0.44 3.36
C THR A 84 9.49 -0.75 4.87
N ILE A 85 8.28 -0.98 5.40
CA ILE A 85 8.06 -1.42 6.79
C ILE A 85 8.71 -2.78 7.04
N GLY A 86 8.56 -3.73 6.11
CA GLY A 86 9.20 -5.04 6.19
C GLY A 86 10.72 -4.97 6.28
N SER A 87 11.32 -3.98 5.60
CA SER A 87 12.75 -3.70 5.67
C SER A 87 13.14 -3.05 7.01
N LEU A 88 12.37 -2.05 7.47
CA LEU A 88 12.60 -1.36 8.73
C LEU A 88 12.57 -2.33 9.94
N LYS A 89 11.60 -3.24 9.98
CA LYS A 89 11.40 -4.19 11.10
C LYS A 89 12.59 -5.13 11.37
N LYS A 90 13.51 -5.28 10.42
CA LYS A 90 14.75 -6.06 10.62
C LYS A 90 15.78 -5.36 11.51
N HIS A 91 15.66 -4.03 11.66
CA HIS A 91 16.65 -3.20 12.34
C HIS A 91 16.07 -2.30 13.42
N PHE A 92 14.74 -2.29 13.57
CA PHE A 92 14.02 -1.41 14.47
C PHE A 92 13.09 -2.21 15.39
N LEU A 93 13.20 -1.98 16.70
CA LEU A 93 12.28 -2.55 17.68
C LEU A 93 10.95 -1.83 17.58
N TYR A 94 9.97 -2.53 17.02
CA TYR A 94 8.68 -1.96 16.69
C TYR A 94 7.84 -1.69 17.95
N ASP A 95 7.64 -0.42 18.26
CA ASP A 95 6.70 0.07 19.28
C ASP A 95 5.41 0.55 18.60
N LYS A 96 4.25 0.22 19.20
CA LYS A 96 2.93 0.58 18.67
C LYS A 96 2.66 2.08 18.71
N GLU A 97 3.27 2.80 19.64
CA GLU A 97 2.98 4.22 19.85
C GLU A 97 3.99 5.14 19.16
N GLN A 98 5.17 4.62 18.84
CA GLN A 98 6.24 5.41 18.23
C GLN A 98 5.98 5.70 16.76
N TYR A 99 6.19 6.97 16.41
CA TYR A 99 6.20 7.47 15.03
C TYR A 99 4.93 7.13 14.21
N LYS A 100 3.81 6.74 14.84
CA LYS A 100 2.57 6.30 14.16
C LYS A 100 2.73 5.12 13.18
N LEU A 101 3.83 4.36 13.25
CA LEU A 101 4.09 3.25 12.32
C LEU A 101 3.02 2.18 12.37
N TRP A 102 2.53 1.84 13.57
CA TRP A 102 1.45 0.86 13.74
C TRP A 102 0.15 1.28 13.08
N HIS A 103 -0.19 2.57 13.21
CA HIS A 103 -1.36 3.10 12.55
C HIS A 103 -1.22 3.03 11.03
N ILE A 104 -0.08 3.44 10.48
CA ILE A 104 0.18 3.38 9.02
C ILE A 104 0.12 1.93 8.52
N GLU A 105 0.82 1.00 9.19
CA GLU A 105 0.83 -0.40 8.79
C GLU A 105 -0.58 -1.00 8.80
N LYS A 106 -1.37 -0.70 9.83
CA LYS A 106 -2.74 -1.17 9.95
C LYS A 106 -3.65 -0.56 8.87
N SER A 107 -3.56 0.74 8.65
CA SER A 107 -4.30 1.45 7.60
C SER A 107 -3.98 0.89 6.22
N VAL A 108 -2.70 0.64 5.91
CA VAL A 108 -2.28 0.03 4.64
C VAL A 108 -2.89 -1.36 4.45
N LYS A 109 -2.84 -2.22 5.48
CA LYS A 109 -3.45 -3.56 5.41
C LYS A 109 -4.96 -3.48 5.19
N ASN A 110 -5.65 -2.63 5.95
CA ASN A 110 -7.10 -2.45 5.82
C ASN A 110 -7.48 -1.88 4.44
N LEU A 111 -6.71 -0.93 3.91
CA LEU A 111 -6.90 -0.41 2.55
C LEU A 111 -6.73 -1.54 1.53
N GLN A 112 -5.67 -2.33 1.64
CA GLN A 112 -5.42 -3.42 0.69
C GLN A 112 -6.54 -4.47 0.69
N VAL A 113 -7.26 -4.67 1.81
CA VAL A 113 -8.42 -5.57 1.91
C VAL A 113 -9.64 -5.06 1.15
N ILE A 114 -9.91 -3.74 1.21
CA ILE A 114 -11.08 -3.14 0.55
C ILE A 114 -10.84 -2.83 -0.93
N PHE A 115 -9.59 -2.83 -1.38
CA PHE A 115 -9.26 -2.63 -2.78
C PHE A 115 -9.87 -3.74 -3.66
N PRO A 116 -10.44 -3.36 -4.82
CA PRO A 116 -11.18 -4.29 -5.69
C PRO A 116 -10.26 -5.20 -6.53
N TYR A 117 -8.94 -5.04 -6.47
CA TYR A 117 -8.01 -5.84 -7.25
C TYR A 117 -8.09 -7.33 -6.88
N ARG A 118 -8.25 -8.16 -7.90
CA ARG A 118 -8.40 -9.63 -7.79
C ARG A 118 -7.61 -10.40 -8.84
N LEU A 119 -7.02 -9.71 -9.82
CA LEU A 119 -6.29 -10.35 -10.91
C LEU A 119 -4.94 -9.67 -11.09
N PHE A 120 -3.89 -10.46 -10.99
CA PHE A 120 -2.52 -9.97 -11.06
C PHE A 120 -1.68 -10.84 -12.00
N GLY A 121 -0.73 -10.21 -12.68
CA GLY A 121 0.27 -10.87 -13.51
C GLY A 121 1.49 -11.25 -12.68
N SER A 122 1.61 -12.51 -12.29
CA SER A 122 2.81 -13.03 -11.65
C SER A 122 3.83 -13.44 -12.70
N SER A 123 4.97 -12.74 -12.77
CA SER A 123 6.04 -13.03 -13.70
C SER A 123 6.93 -14.20 -13.24
N GLU A 124 7.31 -15.05 -14.19
CA GLU A 124 8.35 -16.06 -14.02
C GLU A 124 9.67 -15.53 -14.59
N LEU A 125 10.65 -15.31 -13.70
CA LEU A 125 11.90 -14.62 -14.04
C LEU A 125 13.12 -15.49 -13.76
N LEU A 126 13.94 -15.73 -14.78
CA LEU A 126 15.26 -16.33 -14.65
C LEU A 126 16.32 -15.24 -14.47
N LYS A 127 16.82 -15.10 -13.24
CA LYS A 127 17.87 -14.12 -12.88
C LYS A 127 19.25 -14.67 -13.25
N LYS A 128 19.80 -14.22 -14.38
CA LYS A 128 21.10 -14.69 -14.92
C LYS A 128 22.27 -14.06 -14.19
N LYS A 129 22.24 -12.74 -13.99
CA LYS A 129 23.31 -11.99 -13.30
C LYS A 129 22.72 -11.06 -12.25
N LYS A 130 23.50 -10.90 -11.16
CA LYS A 130 23.14 -10.03 -10.05
C LYS A 130 24.39 -9.44 -9.41
N LYS A 131 24.27 -8.23 -8.90
CA LYS A 131 25.33 -7.54 -8.15
C LYS A 131 24.86 -7.08 -6.78
N CYS A 132 25.79 -6.84 -5.87
CA CYS A 132 25.51 -6.26 -4.56
C CYS A 132 25.27 -4.75 -4.70
N SER A 133 24.23 -4.20 -4.06
CA SER A 133 23.98 -2.74 -4.09
C SER A 133 25.03 -1.93 -3.33
N VAL A 134 25.75 -2.52 -2.38
CA VAL A 134 26.71 -1.82 -1.50
C VAL A 134 28.10 -1.75 -2.12
N CYS A 135 28.61 -2.85 -2.69
CA CYS A 135 29.98 -2.91 -3.21
C CYS A 135 30.08 -3.16 -4.71
N ASP A 136 28.95 -3.18 -5.41
CA ASP A 136 28.84 -3.41 -6.86
C ASP A 136 29.40 -4.76 -7.39
N LYS A 137 29.97 -5.60 -6.51
CA LYS A 137 30.52 -6.91 -6.88
C LYS A 137 29.43 -7.84 -7.44
N GLU A 138 29.73 -8.48 -8.56
CA GLU A 138 28.90 -9.53 -9.15
C GLU A 138 28.85 -10.76 -8.22
N ILE A 139 27.64 -11.27 -7.98
CA ILE A 139 27.37 -12.34 -7.02
C ILE A 139 26.96 -13.60 -7.76
N SER A 140 27.74 -14.66 -7.59
CA SER A 140 27.43 -16.02 -8.06
C SER A 140 27.41 -16.99 -6.88
N ILE A 141 27.07 -18.25 -7.14
CA ILE A 141 27.08 -19.31 -6.10
C ILE A 141 28.49 -19.48 -5.51
N ARG A 142 29.53 -19.35 -6.33
CA ARG A 142 30.94 -19.55 -5.94
C ARG A 142 31.66 -18.24 -5.56
N SER A 143 31.09 -17.08 -5.87
CA SER A 143 31.68 -15.78 -5.58
C SER A 143 30.66 -14.91 -4.86
N ASN A 144 30.87 -14.73 -3.56
CA ASN A 144 30.08 -13.81 -2.73
C ASN A 144 30.91 -12.59 -2.30
N CYS A 145 30.25 -11.59 -1.75
CA CYS A 145 30.86 -10.36 -1.24
C CYS A 145 30.90 -10.27 0.29
N GLY A 146 30.46 -11.30 1.01
CA GLY A 146 30.29 -11.25 2.47
C GLY A 146 29.07 -10.43 2.97
N HIS A 147 28.57 -9.45 2.21
CA HIS A 147 27.39 -8.67 2.63
C HIS A 147 26.11 -9.51 2.69
N ILE A 148 25.41 -9.40 3.82
CA ILE A 148 24.13 -10.05 4.12
C ILE A 148 23.01 -9.23 3.49
N VAL A 149 22.09 -9.89 2.78
CA VAL A 149 20.98 -9.21 2.10
C VAL A 149 19.98 -8.73 3.14
N GLY A 150 19.64 -7.44 3.07
CA GLY A 150 18.77 -6.78 4.04
C GLY A 150 19.49 -6.38 5.33
N GLU A 151 20.83 -6.40 5.38
CA GLU A 151 21.60 -5.69 6.41
C GLU A 151 22.06 -4.32 5.92
N ILE A 152 22.38 -3.43 6.86
CA ILE A 152 22.78 -2.05 6.58
C ILE A 152 24.28 -1.87 6.71
N TYR A 153 24.89 -1.33 5.65
CA TYR A 153 26.32 -1.05 5.55
C TYR A 153 26.49 0.41 5.12
N ASN A 154 27.26 1.18 5.89
CA ASN A 154 27.49 2.61 5.63
C ASN A 154 26.20 3.41 5.39
N GLY A 155 25.16 3.09 6.16
CA GLY A 155 23.87 3.76 6.05
C GLY A 155 23.08 3.41 4.78
N GLU A 156 23.39 2.30 4.12
CA GLU A 156 22.64 1.78 2.96
C GLU A 156 22.29 0.30 3.15
N MET A 157 21.07 -0.09 2.80
CA MET A 157 20.64 -1.48 2.89
C MET A 157 21.16 -2.31 1.71
N CYS A 158 21.69 -3.50 2.01
CA CYS A 158 22.20 -4.42 1.01
C CYS A 158 21.08 -5.14 0.27
N HIS A 159 21.09 -5.00 -1.05
CA HIS A 159 20.19 -5.67 -1.99
C HIS A 159 20.98 -6.44 -3.05
N ARG A 160 20.28 -7.34 -3.75
CA ARG A 160 20.78 -7.94 -4.98
C ARG A 160 20.09 -7.26 -6.15
N ILE A 161 20.84 -6.43 -6.86
CA ILE A 161 20.40 -5.78 -8.10
C ILE A 161 20.56 -6.82 -9.20
N VAL A 162 19.44 -7.25 -9.79
CA VAL A 162 19.46 -8.15 -10.95
C VAL A 162 19.79 -7.31 -12.17
N THR A 163 20.91 -7.62 -12.84
CA THR A 163 21.40 -6.87 -14.01
C THR A 163 21.12 -7.57 -15.33
N ASP A 164 20.82 -8.87 -15.28
CA ASP A 164 20.45 -9.68 -16.43
C ASP A 164 19.33 -10.64 -16.02
N VAL A 165 18.19 -10.52 -16.67
CA VAL A 165 16.98 -11.27 -16.38
C VAL A 165 16.32 -11.71 -17.69
N GLU A 166 15.82 -12.93 -17.69
CA GLU A 166 15.00 -13.48 -18.76
C GLU A 166 13.58 -13.73 -18.24
N VAL A 167 12.58 -13.27 -18.98
CA VAL A 167 11.17 -13.51 -18.67
C VAL A 167 10.77 -14.82 -19.33
N LEU A 168 10.46 -15.83 -18.51
CA LEU A 168 10.07 -17.16 -18.99
C LEU A 168 8.56 -17.24 -19.26
N GLY A 169 7.76 -16.48 -18.50
CA GLY A 169 6.32 -16.50 -18.62
C GLY A 169 5.62 -15.60 -17.62
N MET A 170 4.29 -15.66 -17.64
CA MET A 170 3.41 -14.95 -16.72
C MET A 170 2.20 -15.83 -16.39
N ALA A 171 1.84 -15.89 -15.12
CA ALA A 171 0.63 -16.54 -14.63
C ALA A 171 -0.35 -15.49 -14.10
N LEU A 172 -1.65 -15.71 -14.32
CA LEU A 172 -2.71 -14.91 -13.74
C LEU A 172 -3.11 -15.49 -12.38
N VAL A 173 -3.04 -14.67 -11.33
CA VAL A 173 -3.27 -15.09 -9.95
C VAL A 173 -4.13 -14.10 -9.18
N GLU A 174 -4.84 -14.60 -8.17
CA GLU A 174 -5.61 -13.74 -7.24
C GLU A 174 -4.78 -13.26 -6.04
N ASN A 175 -3.74 -14.03 -5.67
CA ASN A 175 -2.86 -13.73 -4.54
C ASN A 175 -1.40 -13.63 -5.02
N PRO A 176 -0.94 -12.44 -5.43
CA PRO A 176 0.40 -12.26 -5.98
C PRO A 176 1.47 -12.08 -4.90
N GLY A 177 2.70 -12.49 -5.20
CA GLY A 177 3.88 -12.07 -4.44
C GLY A 177 4.34 -10.64 -4.78
N ASN A 178 3.90 -10.09 -5.91
CA ASN A 178 4.16 -8.73 -6.37
C ASN A 178 2.82 -8.03 -6.63
N LYS A 179 2.38 -7.16 -5.72
CA LYS A 179 1.08 -6.50 -5.84
C LYS A 179 1.05 -5.38 -6.89
N PHE A 180 2.19 -4.93 -7.43
CA PHE A 180 2.22 -3.87 -8.45
C PHE A 180 1.61 -4.30 -9.79
N SER A 181 1.60 -5.60 -10.10
CA SER A 181 1.25 -6.14 -11.42
C SER A 181 -0.25 -6.40 -11.55
N VAL A 182 -1.07 -5.36 -11.35
CA VAL A 182 -2.54 -5.44 -11.50
C VAL A 182 -2.92 -5.61 -12.98
N MET A 183 -3.85 -6.50 -13.27
CA MET A 183 -4.34 -6.73 -14.63
C MET A 183 -5.57 -5.88 -14.93
N PHE A 184 -5.47 -5.08 -15.98
CA PHE A 184 -6.57 -4.27 -16.52
C PHE A 184 -7.07 -4.87 -17.83
N MET A 185 -8.34 -4.61 -18.15
CA MET A 185 -8.92 -5.00 -19.44
C MET A 185 -8.41 -4.06 -20.54
N SER A 186 -8.60 -4.46 -21.80
CA SER A 186 -8.35 -3.60 -22.95
C SER A 186 -9.62 -3.43 -23.76
N ASP A 187 -9.84 -2.24 -24.32
CA ASP A 187 -10.90 -2.00 -25.29
C ASP A 187 -10.63 -2.83 -26.56
N GLU A 188 -11.60 -3.64 -27.00
CA GLU A 188 -11.43 -4.51 -28.17
C GLU A 188 -11.24 -3.74 -29.49
N LYS A 189 -11.70 -2.48 -29.56
CA LYS A 189 -11.64 -1.66 -30.77
C LYS A 189 -10.45 -0.71 -30.78
N THR A 190 -10.15 -0.07 -29.65
CA THR A 190 -9.06 0.92 -29.57
C THR A 190 -7.76 0.31 -29.06
N GLY A 191 -7.82 -0.84 -28.36
CA GLY A 191 -6.67 -1.44 -27.69
C GLY A 191 -6.23 -0.70 -26.43
N GLU A 192 -6.94 0.36 -26.04
CA GLU A 192 -6.60 1.16 -24.86
C GLU A 192 -6.93 0.40 -23.57
N GLN A 193 -6.14 0.65 -22.53
CA GLN A 193 -6.36 0.05 -21.22
C GLN A 193 -7.63 0.62 -20.57
N ILE A 194 -8.49 -0.27 -20.08
CA ILE A 194 -9.71 0.06 -19.33
C ILE A 194 -9.53 -0.44 -17.90
N ASP A 195 -9.66 0.47 -16.93
CA ASP A 195 -9.81 0.09 -15.53
C ASP A 195 -11.24 -0.39 -15.25
N GLN A 196 -11.41 -1.71 -15.16
CA GLN A 196 -12.70 -2.38 -14.95
C GLN A 196 -13.14 -2.46 -13.49
N TYR A 197 -12.30 -2.04 -12.54
CA TYR A 197 -12.56 -2.23 -11.12
C TYR A 197 -13.52 -1.18 -10.54
N ASN A 198 -14.27 -1.56 -9.51
CA ASN A 198 -15.16 -0.65 -8.79
C ASN A 198 -14.54 -0.24 -7.45
N TYR A 199 -14.28 1.07 -7.30
CA TYR A 199 -13.65 1.67 -6.13
C TYR A 199 -14.63 2.31 -5.13
N ASP A 200 -15.94 2.08 -5.26
CA ASP A 200 -16.99 2.67 -4.39
C ASP A 200 -16.69 2.52 -2.90
N THR A 201 -16.13 1.38 -2.48
CA THR A 201 -15.75 1.14 -1.07
C THR A 201 -14.56 2.00 -0.62
N VAL A 202 -13.57 2.20 -1.50
CA VAL A 202 -12.42 3.08 -1.23
C VAL A 202 -12.90 4.52 -1.20
N ASP A 203 -13.65 4.94 -2.22
CA ASP A 203 -14.24 6.28 -2.30
C ASP A 203 -15.06 6.60 -1.06
N TYR A 204 -15.91 5.66 -0.61
CA TYR A 204 -16.71 5.83 0.60
C TYR A 204 -15.85 6.12 1.83
N LEU A 205 -14.76 5.38 2.04
CA LEU A 205 -13.86 5.67 3.16
C LEU A 205 -13.23 7.08 3.01
N PHE A 206 -12.71 7.38 1.83
CA PHE A 206 -12.02 8.64 1.55
C PHE A 206 -12.95 9.86 1.54
N GLU A 207 -14.26 9.71 1.39
CA GLU A 207 -15.23 10.78 1.61
C GLU A 207 -15.37 11.16 3.09
N HIS A 208 -14.94 10.29 4.02
CA HIS A 208 -15.20 10.41 5.45
C HIS A 208 -13.95 10.52 6.32
N ILE A 209 -12.76 10.50 5.72
CA ILE A 209 -11.49 10.82 6.38
C ILE A 209 -10.87 12.04 5.72
N GLU A 210 -10.31 12.95 6.50
CA GLU A 210 -9.73 14.20 5.98
C GLU A 210 -8.21 14.17 5.94
N ASN A 211 -7.58 13.33 6.78
CA ASN A 211 -6.13 13.27 6.88
C ASN A 211 -5.60 11.82 6.98
N PRO A 212 -4.35 11.56 6.53
CA PRO A 212 -3.77 10.20 6.51
C PRO A 212 -3.49 9.60 7.90
N TYR A 213 -3.58 10.40 8.97
CA TYR A 213 -3.32 9.98 10.34
C TYR A 213 -4.60 9.86 11.18
N GLU A 214 -5.76 10.04 10.55
CA GLU A 214 -7.06 9.95 11.20
C GLU A 214 -7.31 8.50 11.62
N PHE A 215 -7.80 8.31 12.84
CA PHE A 215 -8.11 6.96 13.29
C PHE A 215 -9.33 6.42 12.53
N TRP A 216 -9.12 5.28 11.87
CA TRP A 216 -10.19 4.42 11.40
C TRP A 216 -9.79 2.95 11.54
N ASP A 217 -10.78 2.07 11.54
CA ASP A 217 -10.59 0.62 11.53
C ASP A 217 -11.56 -0.06 10.56
N LEU A 218 -11.30 -1.32 10.24
CA LEU A 218 -12.10 -2.13 9.33
C LEU A 218 -12.53 -3.43 10.00
N GLU A 219 -13.84 -3.64 10.10
CA GLU A 219 -14.42 -4.94 10.40
C GLU A 219 -14.97 -5.57 9.14
N VAL A 220 -14.63 -6.84 8.92
CA VAL A 220 -15.08 -7.62 7.75
C VAL A 220 -16.00 -8.72 8.24
N SER A 221 -17.26 -8.67 7.83
CA SER A 221 -18.26 -9.69 8.11
C SER A 221 -18.79 -10.31 6.81
N GLN A 222 -19.42 -11.48 6.89
CA GLN A 222 -20.12 -12.07 5.75
C GLN A 222 -21.61 -11.73 5.86
N ARG A 223 -22.17 -11.12 4.81
CA ARG A 223 -23.62 -10.95 4.65
C ARG A 223 -24.13 -11.84 3.54
N ILE A 224 -25.40 -12.22 3.63
CA ILE A 224 -26.10 -13.01 2.61
C ILE A 224 -26.98 -12.04 1.84
N GLY A 225 -26.85 -12.03 0.51
CA GLY A 225 -27.67 -11.17 -0.33
C GLY A 225 -29.13 -11.58 -0.20
N ALA A 226 -29.95 -10.72 0.38
CA ALA A 226 -31.37 -10.96 0.55
C ALA A 226 -32.12 -10.36 -0.65
N LYS A 227 -33.36 -10.82 -0.90
CA LYS A 227 -34.15 -10.22 -1.99
C LYS A 227 -34.57 -8.79 -1.62
N GLU A 228 -34.78 -8.58 -0.33
CA GLU A 228 -35.21 -7.35 0.32
C GLU A 228 -34.21 -6.22 0.10
N ASP A 229 -32.92 -6.54 -0.01
CA ASP A 229 -31.85 -5.59 -0.31
C ASP A 229 -32.09 -4.88 -1.65
N TYR A 230 -32.71 -5.54 -2.63
CA TYR A 230 -32.91 -4.97 -3.97
C TYR A 230 -34.29 -4.32 -4.15
N GLY A 231 -35.08 -4.20 -3.07
CA GLY A 231 -36.45 -3.68 -3.12
C GLY A 231 -37.39 -4.55 -3.97
N ASN A 232 -38.42 -3.92 -4.54
CA ASN A 232 -39.45 -4.60 -5.34
C ASN A 232 -39.09 -4.74 -6.83
N VAL A 233 -37.81 -4.88 -7.18
CA VAL A 233 -37.39 -5.00 -8.57
C VAL A 233 -37.91 -6.30 -9.22
N GLY A 234 -38.56 -6.15 -10.37
CA GLY A 234 -39.06 -7.25 -11.18
C GLY A 234 -37.92 -8.03 -11.84
N ARG A 235 -38.07 -9.37 -11.95
CA ARG A 235 -37.02 -10.25 -12.50
C ARG A 235 -36.48 -9.86 -13.89
N ASN A 236 -37.32 -9.23 -14.72
CA ASN A 236 -36.96 -8.82 -16.08
C ASN A 236 -36.63 -7.33 -16.19
N GLU A 237 -36.80 -6.55 -15.13
CA GLU A 237 -36.48 -5.12 -15.12
C GLU A 237 -34.96 -4.91 -15.15
N PRO A 238 -34.50 -3.73 -15.59
CA PRO A 238 -33.10 -3.34 -15.47
C PRO A 238 -32.62 -3.47 -14.02
N CYS A 239 -31.42 -3.98 -13.84
CA CYS A 239 -30.85 -4.22 -12.52
C CYS A 239 -30.49 -2.89 -11.83
N VAL A 240 -30.88 -2.75 -10.55
CA VAL A 240 -30.65 -1.55 -9.73
C VAL A 240 -29.17 -1.19 -9.49
N CYS A 241 -28.24 -2.09 -9.82
CA CYS A 241 -26.80 -1.82 -9.77
C CYS A 241 -26.27 -0.98 -10.95
N GLY A 242 -27.13 -0.60 -11.91
CA GLY A 242 -26.72 0.22 -13.05
C GLY A 242 -26.06 -0.55 -14.20
N SER A 243 -25.98 -1.89 -14.12
CA SER A 243 -25.33 -2.71 -15.17
C SER A 243 -26.06 -2.76 -16.52
N GLY A 244 -27.29 -2.22 -16.59
CA GLY A 244 -28.16 -2.33 -17.78
C GLY A 244 -28.68 -3.75 -18.08
N LYS A 245 -28.24 -4.78 -17.36
CA LYS A 245 -28.69 -6.17 -17.51
C LYS A 245 -30.03 -6.37 -16.79
N LYS A 246 -30.82 -7.38 -17.22
CA LYS A 246 -32.03 -7.81 -16.49
C LYS A 246 -31.65 -8.30 -15.08
N PHE A 247 -32.42 -7.94 -14.05
CA PHE A 247 -32.14 -8.28 -12.65
C PHE A 247 -31.80 -9.76 -12.45
N LYS A 248 -32.59 -10.68 -13.02
CA LYS A 248 -32.36 -12.13 -12.93
C LYS A 248 -31.05 -12.64 -13.53
N LYS A 249 -30.39 -11.83 -14.37
CA LYS A 249 -29.09 -12.15 -15.01
C LYS A 249 -27.93 -11.34 -14.41
N CYS A 250 -28.18 -10.58 -13.34
CA CYS A 250 -27.21 -9.73 -12.67
C CYS A 250 -27.29 -9.95 -11.17
N CYS A 251 -27.60 -8.93 -10.35
CA CYS A 251 -27.63 -9.06 -8.89
C CYS A 251 -28.62 -10.12 -8.38
N GLY A 252 -29.67 -10.45 -9.14
CA GLY A 252 -30.57 -11.56 -8.80
C GLY A 252 -29.88 -12.92 -8.73
N LEU A 253 -28.72 -13.11 -9.37
CA LEU A 253 -27.89 -14.32 -9.26
C LEU A 253 -27.06 -14.36 -7.97
N ASN A 254 -27.01 -13.25 -7.23
CA ASN A 254 -26.25 -13.12 -5.99
C ASN A 254 -27.14 -13.26 -4.74
N ILE A 255 -28.47 -13.36 -4.92
CA ILE A 255 -29.38 -13.67 -3.82
C ILE A 255 -29.02 -15.04 -3.23
N GLY A 256 -28.90 -15.11 -1.90
CA GLY A 256 -28.47 -16.31 -1.17
C GLY A 256 -26.97 -16.55 -1.18
N LYS A 257 -26.17 -15.76 -1.92
CA LYS A 257 -24.71 -15.85 -1.87
C LYS A 257 -24.15 -15.00 -0.74
N LYS A 258 -23.08 -15.50 -0.14
CA LYS A 258 -22.30 -14.74 0.83
C LYS A 258 -21.39 -13.75 0.12
N TYR A 259 -21.31 -12.54 0.65
CA TYR A 259 -20.38 -11.51 0.20
C TYR A 259 -19.73 -10.82 1.40
N PRO A 260 -18.50 -10.29 1.25
CA PRO A 260 -17.86 -9.50 2.30
C PRO A 260 -18.61 -8.18 2.47
N HIS A 261 -18.95 -7.88 3.72
CA HIS A 261 -19.46 -6.58 4.15
C HIS A 261 -18.37 -5.88 4.95
N TYR A 262 -18.08 -4.65 4.57
CA TYR A 262 -17.05 -3.81 5.17
C TYR A 262 -17.71 -2.79 6.09
N GLU A 263 -17.32 -2.78 7.35
CA GLU A 263 -17.74 -1.79 8.34
C GLU A 263 -16.54 -0.95 8.76
N PHE A 264 -16.66 0.37 8.56
CA PHE A 264 -15.62 1.33 8.90
C PHE A 264 -15.88 1.92 10.28
N ILE A 265 -14.94 1.75 11.20
CA ILE A 265 -15.02 2.33 12.54
C ILE A 265 -14.20 3.62 12.54
N VAL A 266 -14.86 4.77 12.52
CA VAL A 266 -14.20 6.08 12.58
C VAL A 266 -14.47 6.71 13.94
N ARG A 267 -13.42 7.04 14.70
CA ARG A 267 -13.58 7.55 16.08
C ARG A 267 -13.96 9.02 16.15
N ASN A 268 -13.71 9.77 15.08
CA ASN A 268 -13.98 11.19 15.02
C ASN A 268 -14.28 11.56 13.56
N PRO A 269 -15.40 11.07 12.98
CA PRO A 269 -15.72 11.37 11.60
C PRO A 269 -15.74 12.88 11.45
N SER A 270 -14.97 13.40 10.51
CA SER A 270 -14.94 14.81 10.17
C SER A 270 -16.36 15.23 9.76
N SER A 271 -17.18 15.62 10.74
CA SER A 271 -18.55 16.11 10.62
C SER A 271 -19.47 15.31 9.66
N LYS A 272 -19.81 14.05 9.97
CA LYS A 272 -21.07 13.43 9.49
C LYS A 272 -21.36 12.15 10.28
N THR A 273 -22.45 12.16 11.03
CA THR A 273 -23.04 10.96 11.63
C THR A 273 -23.37 9.97 10.50
N MET A 274 -22.90 8.73 10.62
CA MET A 274 -22.94 7.73 9.56
C MET A 274 -23.80 6.53 9.94
N ILE A 275 -24.77 6.22 9.08
CA ILE A 275 -25.40 4.90 8.94
C ILE A 275 -24.95 4.37 7.58
N THR A 276 -24.12 3.32 7.57
CA THR A 276 -23.77 2.57 6.35
C THR A 276 -24.98 1.75 5.91
N ASN A 277 -25.89 2.36 5.14
CA ASN A 277 -26.78 1.57 4.30
C ASN A 277 -26.06 1.31 2.98
N THR A 278 -25.65 0.06 2.76
CA THR A 278 -25.20 -0.45 1.45
C THR A 278 -26.36 -0.54 0.45
N LEU A 279 -27.31 0.39 0.50
CA LEU A 279 -28.48 0.49 -0.36
C LEU A 279 -28.71 1.96 -0.69
N LYS A 280 -28.39 2.35 -1.93
CA LYS A 280 -28.81 3.65 -2.45
C LYS A 280 -30.34 3.66 -2.59
N THR A 281 -30.98 4.52 -1.82
CA THR A 281 -32.30 5.05 -2.13
C THR A 281 -32.21 5.95 -3.35
N LYS A 282 -32.83 5.53 -4.45
CA LYS A 282 -33.90 6.25 -5.15
C LYS A 282 -34.59 5.31 -6.12
#